data_AF-A0A4Y5SJK6-F1
#
_entry.id   AF-A0A4Y5SJK6-F1
#
_cell.length_a   1.000
_cell.length_b   1.000
_cell.length_c   1.000
_cell.angle_alpha   90.00
_cell.angle_beta   90.00
_cell.angle_gamma   90.00
#
_symmetry.space_group_name_H-M   'P 1'
#
loop_
_entity.id
_entity.type
_entity.pdbx_description
1 polymer ?
#
loop_
_entity_poly.entity_id
_entity_poly.type
_entity_poly.pdbx_seq_one_letter_code
_entity_poly.pdbx_strand_id
1 'polypeptide(L)'
;MHSFKNDYREDLNHENSLGSVVLHHFMNILKISDSIIPEIVLTNQGKLAKNTLITMLNSLDKESKIYEFIQANYKLPISVVTHNEINLEPKFKYSLPLNLKKIESKLSNFQLSDSGLYIFKHSSGKFAIGSVINFQRRLRDHMSSINGHRIMQKLHSFTKNNGGLNELTWSPLIITPNFYKLFISLYPNYVFTKGEIQIFIALTQFMTRVLEQCYILYYKPELNGNKKRTYNILFSFTKWNPDLLLISSVYGQDEVTNKYNIYRAIDENNIIVASSTSMNGLATILEISLAGLKYHLGRESFVYAKALAFNVNILKLGEISKGNPKDHYRSKKLIRENLELKNISLYSLDLGYVYIFNLDKETIFIKKFTSPSIFKSINPNISANLDSKTIKSKSDNMATYINKELKYSSELGEFFLAKNPHYAINAKYPIIVVDIEI
;
A
#
# COMPACT_ATOMS: atom_id res chain seq x y z
N MET A 1 37.21 -9.04 0.80
CA MET A 1 36.95 -7.90 -0.09
C MET A 1 37.36 -8.37 -1.48
N HIS A 2 36.43 -8.99 -2.22
CA HIS A 2 36.68 -9.47 -3.59
C HIS A 2 36.10 -8.43 -4.55
N SER A 3 36.98 -7.77 -5.31
CA SER A 3 36.57 -6.88 -6.38
C SER A 3 35.92 -7.70 -7.50
N PHE A 4 34.73 -7.30 -7.95
CA PHE A 4 34.11 -7.83 -9.16
C PHE A 4 34.90 -7.38 -10.40
N LYS A 5 35.96 -8.11 -10.71
CA LYS A 5 36.41 -8.28 -12.09
C LYS A 5 36.01 -9.71 -12.49
N ASN A 6 35.13 -9.84 -13.49
CA ASN A 6 34.89 -11.04 -14.32
C ASN A 6 33.58 -11.85 -14.21
N ASP A 7 32.46 -11.33 -13.68
CA ASP A 7 31.15 -12.03 -13.81
C ASP A 7 30.25 -11.50 -14.95
N TYR A 8 30.78 -10.64 -15.83
CA TYR A 8 30.17 -10.25 -17.10
C TYR A 8 30.75 -11.12 -18.23
N ARG A 9 30.47 -12.43 -18.21
CA ARG A 9 30.57 -13.25 -19.42
C ARG A 9 29.15 -13.43 -19.94
N GLU A 10 28.85 -12.67 -20.99
CA GLU A 10 27.60 -12.69 -21.74
C GLU A 10 27.37 -14.08 -22.34
N ASP A 11 26.18 -14.64 -22.13
CA ASP A 11 25.63 -15.66 -23.02
C ASP A 11 25.37 -14.96 -24.38
N LEU A 12 26.30 -15.15 -25.31
CA LEU A 12 26.37 -14.54 -26.66
C LEU A 12 25.11 -14.71 -27.52
N ASN A 13 24.14 -15.54 -27.11
CA ASN A 13 22.87 -15.74 -27.84
C ASN A 13 21.76 -14.72 -27.47
N HIS A 14 21.99 -13.84 -26.49
CA HIS A 14 20.98 -12.90 -26.00
C HIS A 14 21.25 -11.41 -26.28
N GLU A 15 22.37 -11.06 -26.95
CA GLU A 15 22.86 -9.66 -27.03
C GLU A 15 21.94 -8.67 -27.75
N ASN A 16 21.04 -9.13 -28.63
CA ASN A 16 20.19 -8.24 -29.45
C ASN A 16 18.69 -8.28 -29.11
N SER A 17 18.27 -8.98 -28.05
CA SER A 17 16.86 -8.99 -27.66
C SER A 17 16.46 -7.68 -26.95
N LEU A 18 15.21 -7.22 -27.13
CA LEU A 18 14.73 -5.98 -26.50
C LEU A 18 15.01 -5.98 -24.99
N GLY A 19 14.71 -7.09 -24.32
CA GLY A 19 14.95 -7.26 -22.90
C GLY A 19 16.41 -7.04 -22.51
N SER A 20 17.34 -7.68 -23.22
CA SER A 20 18.77 -7.53 -22.94
C SER A 20 19.26 -6.10 -23.14
N VAL A 21 18.84 -5.45 -24.24
CA VAL A 21 19.24 -4.06 -24.56
C VAL A 21 18.73 -3.09 -23.50
N VAL A 22 17.46 -3.21 -23.12
CA VAL A 22 16.84 -2.37 -22.07
C VAL A 22 17.57 -2.55 -20.74
N LEU A 23 17.80 -3.80 -20.32
CA LEU A 23 18.47 -4.08 -19.05
C LEU A 23 19.92 -3.63 -19.04
N HIS A 24 20.66 -3.84 -20.13
CA HIS A 24 22.04 -3.36 -20.26
C HIS A 24 22.09 -1.84 -20.09
N HIS A 25 21.17 -1.12 -20.74
CA HIS A 25 21.10 0.33 -20.64
C HIS A 25 20.73 0.80 -19.23
N PHE A 26 19.74 0.17 -18.57
CA PHE A 26 19.39 0.49 -17.19
C PHE A 26 20.59 0.33 -16.26
N MET A 27 21.33 -0.78 -16.38
CA MET A 27 22.52 -1.02 -15.57
C MET A 27 23.62 -0.01 -15.85
N ASN A 28 23.76 0.48 -17.09
CA ASN A 28 24.74 1.51 -17.44
C ASN A 28 24.33 2.89 -16.92
N ILE A 29 23.06 3.28 -17.00
CA ILE A 29 22.57 4.53 -16.39
C ILE A 29 22.95 4.58 -14.91
N LEU A 30 22.77 3.46 -14.19
CA LEU A 30 23.11 3.37 -12.78
C LEU A 30 24.63 3.42 -12.49
N LYS A 31 25.49 3.11 -13.47
CA LYS A 31 26.96 3.18 -13.33
C LYS A 31 27.53 4.56 -13.66
N ILE A 32 26.91 5.27 -14.61
CA ILE A 32 27.42 6.53 -15.17
C ILE A 32 27.14 7.72 -14.25
N SER A 33 26.21 7.60 -13.30
CA SER A 33 25.90 8.63 -12.30
C SER A 33 27.05 8.82 -11.29
N ASP A 34 28.10 9.52 -11.72
CA ASP A 34 29.21 10.19 -11.03
C ASP A 34 29.36 9.92 -9.52
N SER A 35 29.82 8.73 -9.12
CA SER A 35 30.17 8.39 -7.72
C SER A 35 29.01 8.38 -6.69
N ILE A 36 27.87 8.99 -7.01
CA ILE A 36 26.74 9.17 -6.10
C ILE A 36 26.00 7.85 -5.84
N ILE A 37 26.01 6.93 -6.80
CA ILE A 37 25.35 5.63 -6.67
C ILE A 37 26.38 4.60 -6.21
N PRO A 38 26.13 3.89 -5.07
CA PRO A 38 27.00 2.81 -4.64
C PRO A 38 27.17 1.73 -5.70
N GLU A 39 28.26 0.96 -5.61
CA GLU A 39 28.53 -0.16 -6.52
C GLU A 39 27.29 -1.04 -6.71
N ILE A 40 26.95 -1.32 -7.97
CA ILE A 40 25.74 -2.07 -8.28
C ILE A 40 25.91 -3.52 -7.87
N VAL A 41 25.15 -3.95 -6.86
CA VAL A 41 25.10 -5.33 -6.40
C VAL A 41 23.74 -5.93 -6.71
N LEU A 42 23.71 -7.11 -7.33
CA LEU A 42 22.50 -7.91 -7.54
C LEU A 42 22.51 -9.18 -6.67
N THR A 43 21.58 -9.27 -5.72
CA THR A 43 21.27 -10.51 -5.00
C THR A 43 20.68 -11.57 -5.94
N ASN A 44 20.57 -12.82 -5.48
CA ASN A 44 19.92 -13.90 -6.25
C ASN A 44 18.48 -13.55 -6.67
N GLN A 45 17.73 -12.86 -5.81
CA GLN A 45 16.41 -12.32 -6.14
C GLN A 45 16.48 -11.27 -7.26
N GLY A 46 17.46 -10.36 -7.20
CA GLY A 46 17.70 -9.37 -8.26
C GLY A 46 18.10 -10.01 -9.59
N LYS A 47 18.96 -11.05 -9.56
CA LYS A 47 19.34 -11.83 -10.75
C LYS A 47 18.13 -12.52 -11.37
N LEU A 48 17.27 -13.14 -10.55
CA LEU A 48 16.03 -13.77 -11.01
C LEU A 48 15.09 -12.74 -11.64
N ALA A 49 14.85 -11.61 -10.95
CA ALA A 49 14.00 -10.54 -11.48
C ALA A 49 14.53 -9.94 -12.79
N LYS A 50 15.86 -9.79 -12.92
CA LYS A 50 16.51 -9.36 -14.17
C LYS A 50 16.14 -10.30 -15.31
N ASN A 51 16.36 -11.61 -15.11
CA ASN A 51 16.08 -12.60 -16.15
C ASN A 51 14.59 -12.67 -16.47
N THR A 52 13.72 -12.59 -15.46
CA THR A 52 12.26 -12.53 -15.69
C THR A 52 11.86 -11.30 -16.50
N LEU A 53 12.41 -10.12 -16.20
CA LEU A 53 12.12 -8.91 -16.97
C LEU A 53 12.60 -9.03 -18.43
N ILE A 54 13.75 -9.66 -18.68
CA ILE A 54 14.21 -9.95 -20.04
C ILE A 54 13.17 -10.82 -20.77
N THR A 55 12.72 -11.90 -20.14
CA THR A 55 11.68 -12.78 -20.72
C THR A 55 10.38 -12.04 -20.97
N MET A 56 9.93 -11.23 -20.02
CA MET A 56 8.73 -10.40 -20.11
C MET A 56 8.79 -9.46 -21.33
N LEU A 57 9.89 -8.72 -21.49
CA LEU A 57 10.09 -7.79 -22.60
C LEU A 57 10.21 -8.51 -23.95
N ASN A 58 10.87 -9.67 -23.97
CA ASN A 58 11.01 -10.48 -25.19
C ASN A 58 9.72 -11.22 -25.58
N SER A 59 8.71 -11.27 -24.69
CA SER A 59 7.40 -11.84 -24.99
C SER A 59 6.48 -10.86 -25.73
N LEU A 60 6.85 -9.58 -25.83
CA LEU A 60 6.07 -8.59 -26.54
C LEU A 60 6.14 -8.82 -28.05
N ASP A 61 4.99 -8.65 -28.71
CA ASP A 61 4.94 -8.58 -30.17
C ASP A 61 5.73 -7.34 -30.65
N LYS A 62 6.61 -7.54 -31.63
CA LYS A 62 7.47 -6.49 -32.19
C LYS A 62 6.67 -5.40 -32.89
N GLU A 63 5.45 -5.71 -33.32
CA GLU A 63 4.54 -4.75 -33.95
C GLU A 63 3.63 -4.05 -32.93
N SER A 64 3.69 -4.42 -31.65
CA SER A 64 2.86 -3.81 -30.62
C SER A 64 3.30 -2.38 -30.28
N LYS A 65 2.31 -1.51 -29.99
CA LYS A 65 2.57 -0.14 -29.49
C LYS A 65 3.40 -0.12 -28.22
N ILE A 66 3.28 -1.16 -27.38
CA ILE A 66 4.08 -1.28 -26.16
C ILE A 66 5.55 -1.50 -26.50
N TYR A 67 5.84 -2.38 -27.45
CA TYR A 67 7.19 -2.64 -27.91
C TYR A 67 7.85 -1.38 -28.48
N GLU A 68 7.14 -0.70 -29.40
CA GLU A 68 7.58 0.57 -29.99
C GLU A 68 7.86 1.63 -28.91
N PHE A 69 6.93 1.81 -27.97
CA PHE A 69 7.09 2.76 -26.88
C PHE A 69 8.31 2.46 -26.02
N ILE A 70 8.52 1.20 -25.63
CA ILE A 70 9.66 0.82 -24.79
C ILE A 70 10.97 1.08 -25.54
N GLN A 71 11.04 0.73 -26.83
CA GLN A 71 12.20 1.03 -27.67
C GLN A 71 12.50 2.53 -27.76
N ALA A 72 11.48 3.37 -27.84
CA ALA A 72 11.67 4.81 -27.90
C ALA A 72 12.09 5.43 -26.55
N ASN A 73 11.71 4.83 -25.41
CA ASN A 73 11.77 5.49 -24.11
C ASN A 73 12.70 4.84 -23.07
N TYR A 74 13.27 3.65 -23.32
CA TYR A 74 14.11 2.97 -22.34
C TYR A 74 15.40 3.74 -21.97
N LYS A 75 15.79 4.73 -22.76
CA LYS A 75 16.97 5.58 -22.52
C LYS A 75 16.72 6.82 -21.66
N LEU A 76 15.51 6.97 -21.11
CA LEU A 76 15.18 8.12 -20.28
C LEU A 76 16.10 8.20 -19.05
N PRO A 77 16.64 9.39 -18.74
CA PRO A 77 17.60 9.56 -17.66
C PRO A 77 16.95 9.41 -16.29
N ILE A 78 17.78 9.11 -15.28
CA ILE A 78 17.42 9.26 -13.87
C ILE A 78 17.82 10.65 -13.39
N SER A 79 17.09 11.20 -12.42
CA SER A 79 17.41 12.48 -11.79
C SER A 79 17.89 12.24 -10.35
N VAL A 80 19.14 12.58 -10.07
CA VAL A 80 19.67 12.56 -8.71
C VAL A 80 19.25 13.83 -7.99
N VAL A 81 18.53 13.67 -6.88
CA VAL A 81 18.21 14.80 -5.99
C VAL A 81 19.42 15.04 -5.11
N THR A 82 20.04 16.23 -5.23
CA THR A 82 21.30 16.56 -4.57
C THR A 82 21.32 16.14 -3.10
N HIS A 83 22.27 15.29 -2.72
CA HIS A 83 22.50 14.86 -1.35
C HIS A 83 24.01 14.69 -1.10
N ASN A 84 24.44 14.86 0.15
CA ASN A 84 25.83 14.59 0.52
C ASN A 84 26.07 13.08 0.50
N GLU A 85 27.00 12.61 -0.32
CA GLU A 85 27.31 11.18 -0.53
C GLU A 85 27.79 10.46 0.73
N ILE A 86 28.49 11.16 1.64
CA ILE A 86 29.08 10.55 2.83
C ILE A 86 27.99 10.25 3.86
N ASN A 87 27.03 11.16 4.03
CA ASN A 87 26.06 11.12 5.14
C ASN A 87 24.59 11.00 4.70
N LEU A 88 24.34 10.82 3.39
CA LEU A 88 23.02 10.86 2.76
C LEU A 88 22.19 12.06 3.19
N GLU A 89 22.82 13.23 3.34
CA GLU A 89 22.12 14.41 3.81
C GLU A 89 21.38 15.06 2.65
N PRO A 90 20.03 15.01 2.61
CA PRO A 90 19.29 15.48 1.45
C PRO A 90 19.21 17.01 1.47
N LYS A 91 19.35 17.62 0.28
CA LYS A 91 19.17 19.07 0.10
C LYS A 91 17.75 19.52 0.46
N PHE A 92 16.76 18.69 0.16
CA PHE A 92 15.36 18.97 0.45
C PHE A 92 14.89 18.09 1.59
N LYS A 93 14.30 18.69 2.63
CA LYS A 93 13.74 17.96 3.77
C LYS A 93 12.31 18.40 3.99
N TYR A 94 11.42 17.42 4.06
CA TYR A 94 10.01 17.65 4.32
C TYR A 94 9.66 17.05 5.67
N SER A 95 9.34 17.93 6.64
CA SER A 95 8.83 17.52 7.94
C SER A 95 7.45 16.87 7.79
N LEU A 96 7.19 15.90 8.66
CA LEU A 96 5.91 15.19 8.72
C LEU A 96 4.97 15.80 9.77
N PRO A 97 3.63 15.75 9.56
CA PRO A 97 2.91 15.19 8.41
C PRO A 97 3.10 16.02 7.14
N LEU A 98 3.24 15.36 5.99
CA LEU A 98 3.53 16.04 4.72
C LEU A 98 2.34 16.89 4.25
N ASN A 99 2.60 18.16 3.96
CA ASN A 99 1.75 18.94 3.08
C ASN A 99 2.13 18.63 1.62
N LEU A 100 1.41 17.69 1.00
CA LEU A 100 1.73 17.20 -0.35
C LEU A 100 1.78 18.33 -1.40
N LYS A 101 0.89 19.34 -1.29
CA LYS A 101 0.87 20.52 -2.19
C LYS A 101 2.17 21.34 -2.09
N LYS A 102 2.81 21.38 -0.92
CA LYS A 102 4.06 22.12 -0.67
C LYS A 102 5.30 21.38 -1.21
N ILE A 103 5.22 20.08 -1.46
CA ILE A 103 6.32 19.28 -2.02
C ILE A 103 6.41 19.50 -3.53
N GLU A 104 5.27 19.43 -4.22
CA GLU A 104 5.20 19.58 -5.69
C GLU A 104 5.62 20.98 -6.16
N SER A 105 5.41 22.01 -5.33
CA SER A 105 5.79 23.38 -5.69
C SER A 105 7.28 23.69 -5.55
N LYS A 106 8.07 22.85 -4.85
CA LYS A 106 9.49 23.14 -4.51
C LYS A 106 10.51 22.42 -5.38
N LEU A 107 10.10 21.40 -6.11
CA LEU A 107 10.97 20.62 -6.98
C LEU A 107 10.47 20.79 -8.42
N SER A 108 11.05 21.76 -9.15
CA SER A 108 10.81 21.91 -10.59
C SER A 108 11.09 20.57 -11.29
N ASN A 109 10.11 20.04 -12.02
CA ASN A 109 10.16 18.74 -12.73
C ASN A 109 10.07 17.48 -11.85
N PHE A 110 9.60 17.58 -10.61
CA PHE A 110 9.26 16.40 -9.80
C PHE A 110 7.75 16.31 -9.60
N GLN A 111 7.17 15.16 -9.92
CA GLN A 111 5.80 14.86 -9.55
C GLN A 111 5.79 13.73 -8.51
N LEU A 112 4.97 13.86 -7.46
CA LEU A 112 4.85 12.82 -6.44
C LEU A 112 4.35 11.48 -7.02
N SER A 113 3.76 11.49 -8.21
CA SER A 113 3.38 10.31 -8.98
C SER A 113 4.56 9.51 -9.57
N ASP A 114 5.77 10.08 -9.58
CA ASP A 114 6.94 9.46 -10.19
C ASP A 114 7.52 8.35 -9.30
N SER A 115 8.41 7.55 -9.89
CA SER A 115 9.09 6.44 -9.23
C SER A 115 10.47 6.87 -8.72
N GLY A 116 11.04 6.12 -7.78
CA GLY A 116 12.41 6.35 -7.34
C GLY A 116 12.75 5.84 -5.95
N LEU A 117 13.85 6.38 -5.42
CA LEU A 117 14.41 6.11 -4.11
C LEU A 117 14.14 7.29 -3.17
N TYR A 118 13.83 7.02 -1.91
CA TYR A 118 13.65 8.03 -0.88
C TYR A 118 14.30 7.62 0.45
N ILE A 119 14.45 8.60 1.33
CA ILE A 119 14.94 8.46 2.70
C ILE A 119 13.94 9.04 3.69
N PHE A 120 13.82 8.38 4.84
CA PHE A 120 13.31 8.95 6.08
C PHE A 120 14.46 9.10 7.07
N LYS A 121 14.64 10.30 7.63
CA LYS A 121 15.68 10.58 8.62
C LYS A 121 15.07 11.12 9.90
N HIS A 122 15.40 10.48 11.01
CA HIS A 122 14.99 10.88 12.35
C HIS A 122 15.97 11.90 12.93
N SER A 123 15.51 12.79 13.81
CA SER A 123 16.35 13.80 14.49
C SER A 123 17.55 13.19 15.23
N SER A 124 17.40 11.97 15.75
CA SER A 124 18.49 11.18 16.36
C SER A 124 19.57 10.69 15.37
N GLY A 125 19.53 11.10 14.10
CA GLY A 125 20.45 10.68 13.04
C GLY A 125 20.11 9.34 12.36
N LYS A 126 19.31 8.48 13.00
CA LYS A 126 18.90 7.18 12.46
C LYS A 126 17.99 7.34 11.25
N PHE A 127 18.14 6.48 10.25
CA PHE A 127 17.41 6.63 9.00
C PHE A 127 16.93 5.31 8.39
N ALA A 128 15.98 5.43 7.48
CA ALA A 128 15.50 4.35 6.62
C ALA A 128 15.46 4.79 5.16
N ILE A 129 15.83 3.89 4.24
CA ILE A 129 15.77 4.07 2.80
C ILE A 129 14.67 3.18 2.23
N GLY A 130 13.95 3.63 1.22
CA GLY A 130 12.99 2.80 0.51
C GLY A 130 12.88 3.18 -0.97
N SER A 131 12.38 2.25 -1.77
CA SER A 131 12.02 2.55 -3.16
C SER A 131 10.53 2.45 -3.43
N VAL A 132 10.11 3.05 -4.54
CA VAL A 132 8.71 3.08 -4.95
C VAL A 132 8.53 3.35 -6.44
N ILE A 133 7.40 2.90 -6.98
CA ILE A 133 6.91 3.28 -8.31
C ILE A 133 6.05 4.57 -8.33
N ASN A 134 5.64 5.07 -7.14
CA ASN A 134 4.81 6.26 -6.95
C ASN A 134 5.00 6.83 -5.52
N PHE A 135 5.77 7.90 -5.36
CA PHE A 135 6.09 8.49 -4.05
C PHE A 135 4.85 8.87 -3.23
N GLN A 136 3.86 9.52 -3.84
CA GLN A 136 2.65 10.00 -3.18
C GLN A 136 1.97 8.88 -2.39
N ARG A 137 1.78 7.74 -3.05
CA ARG A 137 1.12 6.60 -2.45
C ARG A 137 1.95 5.96 -1.35
N ARG A 138 3.26 5.85 -1.55
CA ARG A 138 4.14 5.25 -0.54
C ARG A 138 4.21 6.08 0.72
N LEU A 139 4.18 7.39 0.58
CA LEU A 139 4.07 8.32 1.71
C LEU A 139 2.75 8.10 2.46
N ARG A 140 1.62 7.99 1.76
CA ARG A 140 0.32 7.64 2.37
C ARG A 140 0.37 6.29 3.10
N ASP A 141 1.01 5.29 2.51
CA ASP A 141 1.19 3.96 3.12
C ASP A 141 2.00 4.05 4.43
N HIS A 142 3.11 4.81 4.43
CA HIS A 142 3.90 5.05 5.64
C HIS A 142 3.09 5.78 6.71
N MET A 143 2.34 6.82 6.35
CA MET A 143 1.48 7.54 7.30
C MET A 143 0.40 6.63 7.87
N SER A 144 -0.20 5.79 7.02
CA SER A 144 -1.18 4.79 7.43
C SER A 144 -0.58 3.79 8.43
N SER A 145 0.65 3.31 8.20
CA SER A 145 1.33 2.42 9.14
C SER A 145 1.72 3.10 10.45
N ILE A 146 2.21 4.34 10.43
CA ILE A 146 2.56 5.09 11.66
C ILE A 146 1.31 5.33 12.51
N ASN A 147 0.18 5.64 11.86
CA ASN A 147 -1.13 5.81 12.51
C ASN A 147 -1.79 4.49 12.93
N GLY A 148 -1.10 3.34 12.80
CA GLY A 148 -1.60 2.03 13.27
C GLY A 148 -2.67 1.39 12.38
N HIS A 149 -2.95 1.92 11.19
CA HIS A 149 -3.94 1.35 10.26
C HIS A 149 -3.38 0.21 9.41
N ARG A 150 -2.05 0.04 9.38
CA ARG A 150 -1.34 -1.00 8.63
C ARG A 150 -0.20 -1.56 9.45
N ILE A 151 0.35 -2.69 9.00
CA ILE A 151 1.49 -3.35 9.62
C ILE A 151 2.64 -2.34 9.83
N MET A 152 3.14 -2.27 11.05
CA MET A 152 4.27 -1.41 11.42
C MET A 152 5.60 -2.11 11.10
N GLN A 153 6.53 -1.34 10.53
CA GLN A 153 7.92 -1.73 10.29
C GLN A 153 8.79 -1.06 11.35
N LYS A 154 10.09 -1.41 11.42
CA LYS A 154 11.01 -0.86 12.42
C LYS A 154 11.03 0.67 12.42
N LEU A 155 11.07 1.31 11.25
CA LEU A 155 10.90 2.76 11.11
C LEU A 155 9.66 3.26 11.86
N HIS A 156 8.48 2.69 11.58
CA HIS A 156 7.22 3.14 12.17
C HIS A 156 7.21 3.00 13.69
N SER A 157 7.65 1.85 14.19
CA SER A 157 7.71 1.58 15.63
C SER A 157 8.73 2.47 16.32
N PHE A 158 9.88 2.71 15.68
CA PHE A 158 10.91 3.59 16.20
C PHE A 158 10.41 5.04 16.28
N THR A 159 9.89 5.58 15.19
CA THR A 159 9.32 6.95 15.14
C THR A 159 8.23 7.13 16.19
N LYS A 160 7.31 6.18 16.33
CA LYS A 160 6.24 6.25 17.34
C LYS A 160 6.78 6.33 18.77
N ASN A 161 7.88 5.65 19.06
CA ASN A 161 8.47 5.58 20.40
C ASN A 161 9.49 6.69 20.69
N ASN A 162 9.85 7.52 19.71
CA ASN A 162 10.89 8.53 19.83
C ASN A 162 10.38 9.85 19.24
N GLY A 163 9.46 10.54 19.93
CA GLY A 163 8.98 11.88 19.57
C GLY A 163 7.98 11.98 18.40
N GLY A 164 7.66 10.87 17.72
CA GLY A 164 6.57 10.84 16.74
C GLY A 164 6.93 11.44 15.38
N LEU A 165 5.91 11.84 14.61
CA LEU A 165 6.09 12.30 13.22
C LEU A 165 6.95 13.57 13.11
N ASN A 166 6.91 14.45 14.12
CA ASN A 166 7.65 15.71 14.10
C ASN A 166 9.17 15.51 14.07
N GLU A 167 9.64 14.37 14.59
CA GLU A 167 11.06 14.00 14.57
C GLU A 167 11.51 13.38 13.25
N LEU A 168 10.59 13.15 12.31
CA LEU A 168 10.87 12.44 11.07
C LEU A 168 10.77 13.38 9.86
N THR A 169 11.84 13.40 9.08
CA THR A 169 11.90 14.09 7.79
C THR A 169 11.91 13.08 6.66
N TRP A 170 11.35 13.47 5.52
CA TRP A 170 11.36 12.69 4.28
C TRP A 170 12.03 13.48 3.15
N SER A 171 12.71 12.76 2.25
CA SER A 171 13.23 13.31 0.99
C SER A 171 13.28 12.25 -0.11
N PRO A 172 13.01 12.60 -1.38
CA PRO A 172 13.50 11.82 -2.51
C PRO A 172 15.03 11.89 -2.58
N LEU A 173 15.68 10.81 -3.03
CA LEU A 173 17.11 10.73 -3.28
C LEU A 173 17.41 10.61 -4.78
N ILE A 174 16.64 9.74 -5.46
CA ILE A 174 16.74 9.50 -6.90
C ILE A 174 15.32 9.42 -7.44
N ILE A 175 15.07 10.09 -8.55
CA ILE A 175 13.82 10.02 -9.30
C ILE A 175 14.10 9.23 -10.58
N THR A 176 13.23 8.27 -10.87
CA THR A 176 13.31 7.43 -12.07
C THR A 176 12.03 7.58 -12.90
N PRO A 177 12.07 7.25 -14.19
CA PRO A 177 10.88 7.22 -15.02
C PRO A 177 9.82 6.23 -14.50
N ASN A 178 8.55 6.64 -14.56
CA ASN A 178 7.41 5.73 -14.43
C ASN A 178 6.86 5.43 -15.83
N PHE A 179 7.26 4.29 -16.39
CA PHE A 179 6.96 3.93 -17.78
C PHE A 179 5.46 3.72 -18.03
N TYR A 180 4.73 3.22 -17.04
CA TYR A 180 3.28 3.08 -17.14
C TYR A 180 2.60 4.45 -17.29
N LYS A 181 2.94 5.38 -16.40
CA LYS A 181 2.40 6.74 -16.41
C LYS A 181 2.75 7.46 -17.71
N LEU A 182 4.01 7.35 -18.15
CA LEU A 182 4.45 7.95 -19.39
C LEU A 182 3.67 7.40 -20.59
N PHE A 183 3.46 6.09 -20.66
CA PHE A 183 2.69 5.48 -21.75
C PHE A 183 1.26 6.02 -21.80
N ILE A 184 0.53 6.04 -20.67
CA ILE A 184 -0.85 6.53 -20.64
C ILE A 184 -0.96 8.00 -21.02
N SER A 185 0.05 8.81 -20.67
CA SER A 185 0.06 10.22 -21.07
C SER A 185 0.14 10.42 -22.59
N LEU A 186 0.78 9.48 -23.31
CA LEU A 186 0.90 9.52 -24.78
C LEU A 186 -0.26 8.79 -25.48
N TYR A 187 -0.77 7.72 -24.88
CA TYR A 187 -1.82 6.87 -25.45
C TYR A 187 -2.97 6.67 -24.46
N PRO A 188 -3.74 7.74 -24.14
CA PRO A 188 -4.76 7.70 -23.11
C PRO A 188 -5.86 6.68 -23.40
N ASN A 189 -6.17 6.41 -24.67
CA ASN A 189 -7.23 5.49 -25.07
C ASN A 189 -6.75 4.04 -25.28
N TYR A 190 -5.48 3.73 -24.97
CA TYR A 190 -4.96 2.38 -25.17
C TYR A 190 -5.55 1.40 -24.16
N VAL A 191 -6.03 0.26 -24.65
CA VAL A 191 -6.55 -0.82 -23.81
C VAL A 191 -5.46 -1.83 -23.58
N PHE A 192 -4.95 -1.89 -22.35
CA PHE A 192 -3.89 -2.83 -22.02
C PHE A 192 -4.37 -4.27 -21.94
N THR A 193 -3.45 -5.21 -22.04
CA THR A 193 -3.58 -6.57 -21.53
C THR A 193 -3.05 -6.65 -20.11
N LYS A 194 -3.41 -7.72 -19.37
CA LYS A 194 -2.85 -7.94 -18.03
C LYS A 194 -1.33 -8.08 -18.06
N GLY A 195 -0.81 -8.74 -19.10
CA GLY A 195 0.62 -8.91 -19.32
C GLY A 195 1.34 -7.58 -19.50
N GLU A 196 0.80 -6.68 -20.32
CA GLU A 196 1.40 -5.36 -20.56
C GLU A 196 1.47 -4.51 -19.30
N ILE A 197 0.41 -4.51 -18.48
CA ILE A 197 0.41 -3.83 -17.17
C ILE A 197 1.54 -4.38 -16.28
N GLN A 198 1.68 -5.70 -16.21
CA GLN A 198 2.75 -6.32 -15.42
C GLN A 198 4.13 -5.95 -15.95
N ILE A 199 4.31 -5.88 -17.27
CA ILE A 199 5.56 -5.45 -17.91
C ILE A 199 5.91 -4.02 -17.48
N PHE A 200 4.98 -3.07 -17.57
CA PHE A 200 5.27 -1.69 -17.17
C PHE A 200 5.61 -1.54 -15.68
N ILE A 201 4.93 -2.28 -14.82
CA ILE A 201 5.23 -2.31 -13.39
C ILE A 201 6.61 -2.90 -13.14
N ALA A 202 6.93 -4.02 -13.78
CA ALA A 202 8.22 -4.67 -13.64
C ALA A 202 9.37 -3.76 -14.13
N LEU A 203 9.18 -3.14 -15.29
CA LEU A 203 10.11 -2.18 -15.89
C LEU A 203 10.36 -0.98 -14.96
N THR A 204 9.30 -0.40 -14.41
CA THR A 204 9.37 0.74 -13.48
C THR A 204 9.98 0.35 -12.12
N GLN A 205 9.64 -0.82 -11.61
CA GLN A 205 10.09 -1.29 -10.29
C GLN A 205 11.55 -1.75 -10.30
N PHE A 206 12.04 -2.32 -11.40
CA PHE A 206 13.36 -2.96 -11.45
C PHE A 206 14.47 -1.99 -11.02
N MET A 207 14.59 -0.84 -11.68
CA MET A 207 15.64 0.15 -11.37
C MET A 207 15.58 0.60 -9.92
N THR A 208 14.39 0.95 -9.43
CA THR A 208 14.23 1.51 -8.08
C THR A 208 14.59 0.49 -7.00
N ARG A 209 14.30 -0.80 -7.23
CA ARG A 209 14.63 -1.89 -6.30
C ARG A 209 16.12 -2.23 -6.31
N VAL A 210 16.76 -2.20 -7.47
CA VAL A 210 18.22 -2.36 -7.56
C VAL A 210 18.90 -1.23 -6.79
N LEU A 211 18.47 0.02 -6.99
CA LEU A 211 18.96 1.17 -6.24
C LEU A 211 18.78 1.01 -4.73
N GLU A 212 17.58 0.65 -4.26
CA GLU A 212 17.32 0.42 -2.84
C GLU A 212 18.25 -0.62 -2.24
N GLN A 213 18.50 -1.71 -2.96
CA GLN A 213 19.43 -2.75 -2.51
C GLN A 213 20.86 -2.21 -2.38
N CYS A 214 21.35 -1.48 -3.38
CA CYS A 214 22.71 -0.93 -3.36
C CYS A 214 22.88 0.07 -2.21
N TYR A 215 21.92 0.97 -2.02
CA TYR A 215 21.94 1.95 -0.93
C TYR A 215 21.85 1.29 0.45
N ILE A 216 21.00 0.28 0.64
CA ILE A 216 20.89 -0.41 1.94
C ILE A 216 22.17 -1.20 2.25
N LEU A 217 22.77 -1.86 1.27
CA LEU A 217 24.01 -2.61 1.46
C LEU A 217 25.20 -1.71 1.81
N TYR A 218 25.29 -0.55 1.15
CA TYR A 218 26.35 0.41 1.36
C TYR A 218 26.18 1.17 2.69
N TYR A 219 25.03 1.82 2.91
CA TYR A 219 24.80 2.73 4.04
C TYR A 219 24.30 2.04 5.32
N LYS A 220 23.81 0.80 5.23
CA LYS A 220 23.34 -0.01 6.36
C LYS A 220 22.36 0.74 7.31
N PRO A 221 21.28 1.33 6.78
CA PRO A 221 20.33 2.11 7.58
C PRO A 221 19.73 1.32 8.76
N GLU A 222 19.72 1.93 9.94
CA GLU A 222 19.33 1.25 11.18
C GLU A 222 17.82 1.08 11.29
N LEU A 223 17.02 1.91 10.62
CA LEU A 223 15.55 1.87 10.71
C LEU A 223 14.89 1.06 9.59
N ASN A 224 15.68 0.56 8.64
CA ASN A 224 15.20 -0.47 7.74
C ASN A 224 14.84 -1.75 8.57
N GLY A 225 13.97 -2.62 8.05
CA GLY A 225 13.99 -4.05 8.43
C GLY A 225 13.22 -4.44 9.68
N ASN A 226 13.47 -5.66 10.16
CA ASN A 226 12.95 -6.18 11.42
C ASN A 226 14.04 -7.05 12.07
N LYS A 227 14.06 -7.17 13.41
CA LYS A 227 15.16 -7.75 14.22
C LYS A 227 15.62 -9.18 13.84
N LYS A 228 14.92 -9.87 12.93
CA LYS A 228 15.13 -11.28 12.57
C LYS A 228 15.30 -11.57 11.06
N ARG A 229 15.40 -10.56 10.18
CA ARG A 229 15.54 -10.78 8.73
C ARG A 229 16.72 -10.02 8.14
N THR A 230 17.55 -10.74 7.40
CA THR A 230 18.41 -10.17 6.36
C THR A 230 17.55 -9.38 5.36
N TYR A 231 18.06 -8.24 4.91
CA TYR A 231 17.38 -7.35 3.97
C TYR A 231 17.28 -7.96 2.59
N ASN A 232 16.27 -8.79 2.39
CA ASN A 232 15.93 -9.26 1.05
C ASN A 232 14.96 -8.26 0.42
N ILE A 233 15.47 -7.41 -0.47
CA ILE A 233 14.65 -6.58 -1.34
C ILE A 233 13.89 -7.52 -2.29
N LEU A 234 12.56 -7.48 -2.20
CA LEU A 234 11.68 -8.35 -2.96
C LEU A 234 11.26 -7.65 -4.25
N PHE A 235 11.38 -8.38 -5.35
CA PHE A 235 10.83 -8.01 -6.65
C PHE A 235 9.48 -8.72 -6.80
N SER A 236 8.43 -8.00 -7.17
CA SER A 236 7.09 -8.58 -7.29
C SER A 236 6.90 -9.42 -8.55
N PHE A 237 7.90 -9.50 -9.42
CA PHE A 237 7.84 -10.10 -10.76
C PHE A 237 8.93 -11.16 -11.01
N THR A 238 9.10 -12.11 -10.10
CA THR A 238 10.11 -13.19 -10.25
C THR A 238 9.60 -14.41 -11.02
N LYS A 239 8.37 -14.34 -11.53
CA LYS A 239 7.73 -15.37 -12.37
C LYS A 239 6.94 -14.66 -13.46
N TRP A 240 6.92 -15.25 -14.65
CA TRP A 240 6.23 -14.71 -15.82
C TRP A 240 5.34 -15.76 -16.47
N ASN A 241 4.15 -15.34 -16.88
CA ASN A 241 3.25 -16.13 -17.73
C ASN A 241 2.92 -15.30 -19.00
N PRO A 242 3.43 -15.67 -20.18
CA PRO A 242 3.18 -14.93 -21.42
C PRO A 242 1.71 -14.94 -21.84
N ASP A 243 0.90 -15.91 -21.42
CA ASP A 243 -0.54 -15.97 -21.74
C ASP A 243 -1.30 -14.75 -21.22
N LEU A 244 -0.76 -14.04 -20.21
CA LEU A 244 -1.32 -12.79 -19.72
C LEU A 244 -1.35 -11.68 -20.78
N LEU A 245 -0.53 -11.78 -21.83
CA LEU A 245 -0.55 -10.88 -22.99
C LEU A 245 -1.76 -11.12 -23.91
N LEU A 246 -2.41 -12.28 -23.82
CA LEU A 246 -3.64 -12.57 -24.56
C LEU A 246 -4.88 -12.14 -23.77
N ILE A 247 -4.74 -12.00 -22.45
CA ILE A 247 -5.81 -11.59 -21.57
C ILE A 247 -5.90 -10.07 -21.60
N SER A 248 -6.76 -9.55 -22.46
CA SER A 248 -7.16 -8.15 -22.42
C SER A 248 -7.51 -7.76 -20.98
N SER A 249 -7.05 -6.59 -20.53
CA SER A 249 -7.57 -5.95 -19.32
C SER A 249 -9.05 -5.58 -19.48
N VAL A 250 -9.62 -5.85 -20.66
CA VAL A 250 -11.03 -5.85 -21.04
C VAL A 250 -11.41 -7.25 -21.52
N TYR A 251 -11.56 -8.19 -20.59
CA TYR A 251 -12.31 -9.42 -20.91
C TYR A 251 -13.79 -9.03 -21.09
N GLY A 252 -14.27 -9.16 -22.34
CA GLY A 252 -15.65 -8.90 -22.77
C GLY A 252 -15.80 -7.95 -23.96
N GLN A 253 -15.13 -8.21 -25.08
CA GLN A 253 -15.59 -7.76 -26.40
C GLN A 253 -15.92 -8.99 -27.24
N ASP A 254 -16.96 -9.72 -26.81
CA ASP A 254 -17.83 -10.35 -27.81
C ASP A 254 -18.87 -9.29 -28.17
N GLU A 255 -19.14 -9.19 -29.46
CA GLU A 255 -20.12 -8.35 -30.16
C GLU A 255 -21.04 -7.50 -29.26
N VAL A 256 -20.88 -6.19 -29.38
CA VAL A 256 -21.73 -5.17 -28.73
C VAL A 256 -23.12 -5.21 -29.35
N THR A 257 -23.92 -6.20 -28.99
CA THR A 257 -25.35 -6.28 -29.29
C THR A 257 -26.22 -6.48 -28.06
N ASN A 258 -25.66 -6.47 -26.84
CA ASN A 258 -26.48 -6.41 -25.64
C ASN A 258 -26.03 -5.34 -24.66
N LYS A 259 -26.90 -4.33 -24.51
CA LYS A 259 -27.08 -3.58 -23.26
C LYS A 259 -26.95 -4.58 -22.12
N TYR A 260 -25.98 -4.39 -21.22
CA TYR A 260 -26.08 -4.52 -19.76
C TYR A 260 -24.68 -4.81 -19.17
N ASN A 261 -24.27 -3.93 -18.25
CA ASN A 261 -23.22 -4.13 -17.24
C ASN A 261 -21.74 -4.09 -17.68
N ILE A 262 -21.34 -3.15 -18.55
CA ILE A 262 -19.91 -2.82 -18.67
C ILE A 262 -19.49 -1.99 -17.45
N TYR A 263 -18.46 -2.40 -16.74
CA TYR A 263 -17.82 -1.68 -15.63
C TYR A 263 -16.48 -1.12 -16.09
N ARG A 264 -16.12 0.10 -15.70
CA ARG A 264 -14.92 0.83 -16.11
C ARG A 264 -14.17 1.32 -14.88
N ALA A 265 -12.85 1.21 -14.91
CA ALA A 265 -11.95 1.89 -14.01
C ALA A 265 -11.42 3.13 -14.73
N ILE A 266 -11.52 4.27 -14.10
CA ILE A 266 -11.17 5.57 -14.65
C ILE A 266 -10.14 6.22 -13.73
N ASP A 267 -9.05 6.76 -14.27
CA ASP A 267 -8.06 7.46 -13.47
C ASP A 267 -8.52 8.87 -13.05
N GLU A 268 -7.63 9.62 -12.40
CA GLU A 268 -7.89 11.01 -11.98
C GLU A 268 -8.04 12.01 -13.14
N ASN A 269 -7.63 11.63 -14.35
CA ASN A 269 -7.71 12.45 -15.57
C ASN A 269 -8.92 12.09 -16.44
N ASN A 270 -9.87 11.32 -15.91
CA ASN A 270 -11.03 10.78 -16.63
C ASN A 270 -10.68 9.81 -17.77
N ILE A 271 -9.51 9.18 -17.72
CA ILE A 271 -9.08 8.19 -18.70
C ILE A 271 -9.50 6.79 -18.27
N ILE A 272 -10.10 6.01 -19.17
CA ILE A 272 -10.47 4.62 -18.91
C ILE A 272 -9.21 3.75 -18.91
N VAL A 273 -8.81 3.27 -17.73
CA VAL A 273 -7.58 2.47 -17.55
C VAL A 273 -7.82 0.97 -17.48
N ALA A 274 -9.08 0.55 -17.28
CA ALA A 274 -9.52 -0.83 -17.42
C ALA A 274 -11.04 -0.89 -17.61
N SER A 275 -11.58 -1.96 -18.18
CA SER A 275 -13.02 -2.21 -18.20
C SER A 275 -13.34 -3.70 -18.22
N SER A 276 -14.56 -4.11 -17.90
CA SER A 276 -14.99 -5.50 -18.03
C SER A 276 -16.51 -5.58 -18.08
N THR A 277 -17.06 -6.60 -18.73
CA THR A 277 -18.49 -6.93 -18.72
C THR A 277 -18.97 -7.51 -17.40
N SER A 278 -18.07 -7.74 -16.43
CA SER A 278 -18.42 -8.20 -15.09
C SER A 278 -17.62 -7.51 -13.98
N MET A 279 -18.24 -7.33 -12.81
CA MET A 279 -17.54 -6.82 -11.62
C MET A 279 -16.41 -7.73 -11.19
N ASN A 280 -16.57 -9.05 -11.33
CA ASN A 280 -15.52 -10.02 -11.01
C ASN A 280 -14.32 -9.85 -11.92
N GLY A 281 -14.55 -9.73 -13.24
CA GLY A 281 -13.50 -9.48 -14.21
C GLY A 281 -12.74 -8.21 -13.87
N LEU A 282 -13.44 -7.10 -13.66
CA LEU A 282 -12.81 -5.82 -13.32
C LEU A 282 -12.06 -5.89 -11.97
N ALA A 283 -12.60 -6.58 -10.96
CA ALA A 283 -11.92 -6.74 -9.67
C ALA A 283 -10.61 -7.52 -9.82
N THR A 284 -10.61 -8.58 -10.62
CA THR A 284 -9.41 -9.35 -10.95
C THR A 284 -8.40 -8.51 -11.72
N ILE A 285 -8.83 -7.74 -12.71
CA ILE A 285 -7.97 -6.86 -13.52
C ILE A 285 -7.27 -5.81 -12.66
N LEU A 286 -7.98 -5.22 -11.70
CA LEU A 286 -7.44 -4.21 -10.81
C LEU A 286 -6.70 -4.79 -9.59
N GLU A 287 -6.70 -6.11 -9.41
CA GLU A 287 -6.26 -6.80 -8.19
C GLU A 287 -6.87 -6.21 -6.90
N ILE A 288 -8.16 -5.89 -6.94
CA ILE A 288 -8.93 -5.45 -5.76
C ILE A 288 -9.93 -6.53 -5.37
N SER A 289 -10.35 -6.54 -4.10
CA SER A 289 -11.41 -7.46 -3.69
C SER A 289 -12.72 -7.08 -4.39
N LEU A 290 -13.54 -8.07 -4.74
CA LEU A 290 -14.87 -7.82 -5.29
C LEU A 290 -15.72 -6.94 -4.36
N ALA A 291 -15.59 -7.13 -3.05
CA ALA A 291 -16.24 -6.29 -2.05
C ALA A 291 -15.76 -4.82 -2.13
N GLY A 292 -14.46 -4.60 -2.34
CA GLY A 292 -13.89 -3.27 -2.56
C GLY A 292 -14.41 -2.64 -3.85
N LEU A 293 -14.44 -3.40 -4.95
CA LEU A 293 -15.00 -2.91 -6.21
C LEU A 293 -16.48 -2.52 -6.06
N LYS A 294 -17.30 -3.40 -5.47
CA LYS A 294 -18.73 -3.13 -5.20
C LYS A 294 -18.92 -1.90 -4.31
N TYR A 295 -18.04 -1.71 -3.32
CA TYR A 295 -18.08 -0.54 -2.47
C TYR A 295 -17.77 0.74 -3.25
N HIS A 296 -16.88 0.72 -4.22
CA HIS A 296 -16.49 1.94 -4.95
C HIS A 296 -17.29 2.18 -6.25
N LEU A 297 -18.07 1.20 -6.70
CA LEU A 297 -18.85 1.30 -7.94
C LEU A 297 -19.86 2.47 -7.91
N GLY A 298 -19.75 3.33 -8.93
CA GLY A 298 -20.63 4.46 -9.20
C GLY A 298 -20.44 5.63 -8.23
N ARG A 299 -19.40 5.63 -7.37
CA ARG A 299 -19.19 6.67 -6.36
C ARG A 299 -18.12 7.67 -6.79
N GLU A 300 -18.18 8.92 -6.33
CA GLU A 300 -17.02 9.85 -6.37
C GLU A 300 -15.92 9.44 -5.37
N SER A 301 -15.47 8.20 -5.44
CA SER A 301 -14.44 7.67 -4.55
C SER A 301 -13.49 6.80 -5.33
N PHE A 302 -12.21 7.05 -5.16
CA PHE A 302 -11.20 6.23 -5.80
C PHE A 302 -10.90 4.99 -4.96
N VAL A 303 -10.81 3.84 -5.63
CA VAL A 303 -10.24 2.62 -5.08
C VAL A 303 -8.81 2.48 -5.58
N TYR A 304 -7.94 1.99 -4.72
CA TYR A 304 -6.59 1.71 -5.14
C TYR A 304 -6.55 0.41 -5.96
N ALA A 305 -6.24 0.50 -7.25
CA ALA A 305 -6.03 -0.63 -8.14
C ALA A 305 -4.61 -1.19 -7.95
N LYS A 306 -4.49 -2.33 -7.29
CA LYS A 306 -3.21 -2.97 -6.99
C LYS A 306 -2.44 -3.34 -8.25
N ALA A 307 -3.14 -3.83 -9.26
CA ALA A 307 -2.56 -4.17 -10.55
C ALA A 307 -2.04 -2.94 -11.29
N LEU A 308 -2.57 -1.75 -11.03
CA LEU A 308 -2.26 -0.54 -11.80
C LEU A 308 -1.35 0.43 -11.04
N ALA A 309 -1.19 0.27 -9.73
CA ALA A 309 -0.37 1.15 -8.90
C ALA A 309 -0.87 2.58 -8.65
N PHE A 310 -2.11 2.90 -9.01
CA PHE A 310 -2.77 4.17 -8.67
C PHE A 310 -4.25 3.98 -8.33
N ASN A 311 -4.89 5.11 -8.04
CA ASN A 311 -6.27 5.22 -7.61
C ASN A 311 -7.18 5.37 -8.83
N VAL A 312 -8.23 4.55 -8.89
CA VAL A 312 -9.21 4.56 -9.98
C VAL A 312 -10.61 4.76 -9.44
N ASN A 313 -11.41 5.53 -10.13
CA ASN A 313 -12.85 5.57 -9.95
C ASN A 313 -13.49 4.40 -10.70
N ILE A 314 -14.48 3.73 -10.10
CA ILE A 314 -15.16 2.59 -10.73
C ILE A 314 -16.55 3.04 -11.16
N LEU A 315 -16.84 3.04 -12.46
CA LEU A 315 -18.16 3.40 -12.98
C LEU A 315 -18.78 2.23 -13.75
N LYS A 316 -20.10 2.23 -13.87
CA LYS A 316 -20.83 1.38 -14.82
C LYS A 316 -21.12 2.21 -16.07
N LEU A 317 -20.96 1.63 -17.26
CA LEU A 317 -21.26 2.30 -18.53
C LEU A 317 -22.71 2.79 -18.55
N GLY A 318 -22.89 4.08 -18.84
CA GLY A 318 -24.19 4.75 -18.81
C GLY A 318 -24.60 5.28 -17.44
N GLU A 319 -23.87 4.96 -16.37
CA GLU A 319 -24.04 5.63 -15.06
C GLU A 319 -23.11 6.83 -14.97
N ILE A 320 -23.68 8.00 -14.72
CA ILE A 320 -22.94 9.18 -14.27
C ILE A 320 -22.52 8.91 -12.82
N SER A 321 -21.33 9.39 -12.44
CA SER A 321 -20.85 9.39 -11.07
C SER A 321 -21.98 9.78 -10.10
N LYS A 322 -22.43 8.85 -9.26
CA LYS A 322 -23.32 9.17 -8.14
C LYS A 322 -22.42 9.94 -7.19
N GLY A 323 -22.74 11.22 -7.00
CA GLY A 323 -21.92 12.20 -6.28
C GLY A 323 -21.37 11.69 -4.93
N ASN A 324 -20.46 12.47 -4.34
CA ASN A 324 -19.85 12.17 -3.04
C ASN A 324 -20.84 11.53 -2.04
N PRO A 325 -20.43 10.49 -1.29
CA PRO A 325 -21.29 9.89 -0.29
C PRO A 325 -21.46 10.88 0.86
N LYS A 326 -22.43 11.78 0.74
CA LYS A 326 -22.99 12.46 1.89
C LYS A 326 -24.30 11.84 2.37
N ASP A 327 -25.09 11.18 1.52
CA ASP A 327 -26.48 10.93 1.94
C ASP A 327 -27.03 9.50 1.84
N HIS A 328 -26.28 8.47 1.43
CA HIS A 328 -26.87 7.11 1.28
C HIS A 328 -26.32 6.01 2.19
N TYR A 329 -25.29 6.28 2.99
CA TYR A 329 -24.86 5.40 4.10
C TYR A 329 -24.56 6.17 5.39
N ARG A 330 -25.17 7.35 5.58
CA ARG A 330 -25.67 7.67 6.91
C ARG A 330 -26.98 6.88 7.09
N SER A 331 -26.89 5.56 7.21
CA SER A 331 -27.67 4.97 8.30
C SER A 331 -27.26 5.82 9.49
N LYS A 332 -28.22 6.53 10.10
CA LYS A 332 -28.01 7.35 11.30
C LYS A 332 -26.85 6.72 12.04
N LYS A 333 -25.67 7.37 12.04
CA LYS A 333 -24.57 6.95 12.88
C LYS A 333 -25.22 7.08 14.25
N LEU A 334 -25.78 5.99 14.77
CA LEU A 334 -26.37 5.96 16.09
C LEU A 334 -25.21 6.49 16.91
N ILE A 335 -25.34 7.72 17.39
CA ILE A 335 -24.49 8.22 18.44
C ILE A 335 -24.88 7.30 19.58
N ARG A 336 -24.12 6.21 19.72
CA ARG A 336 -24.41 5.20 20.73
C ARG A 336 -23.83 5.77 22.00
N GLU A 337 -24.71 6.04 22.95
CA GLU A 337 -24.34 6.58 24.25
C GLU A 337 -23.29 5.67 24.89
N ASN A 338 -22.40 6.30 25.66
CA ASN A 338 -21.41 5.56 26.44
C ASN A 338 -22.15 4.75 27.51
N LEU A 339 -21.64 3.56 27.81
CA LEU A 339 -22.19 2.76 28.90
C LEU A 339 -22.00 3.50 30.22
N GLU A 340 -23.10 3.79 30.91
CA GLU A 340 -23.09 4.30 32.28
C GLU A 340 -23.34 3.14 33.25
N LEU A 341 -22.33 2.81 34.06
CA LEU A 341 -22.45 1.81 35.12
C LEU A 341 -22.99 2.48 36.40
N LYS A 342 -23.72 1.72 37.21
CA LYS A 342 -24.18 2.21 38.53
C LYS A 342 -23.04 2.09 39.53
N ASN A 343 -22.83 3.13 40.32
CA ASN A 343 -21.90 3.15 41.47
C ASN A 343 -20.41 2.88 41.15
N ILE A 344 -20.05 2.68 39.89
CA ILE A 344 -18.70 2.32 39.44
C ILE A 344 -18.35 3.14 38.20
N SER A 345 -17.16 3.75 38.19
CA SER A 345 -16.65 4.42 36.98
C SER A 345 -16.03 3.40 36.02
N LEU A 346 -16.22 3.58 34.70
CA LEU A 346 -15.48 2.78 33.72
C LEU A 346 -13.96 2.90 33.92
N TYR A 347 -13.48 4.06 34.40
CA TYR A 347 -12.06 4.34 34.64
C TYR A 347 -11.49 3.62 35.87
N SER A 348 -12.34 3.15 36.80
CA SER A 348 -11.91 2.39 37.98
C SER A 348 -11.81 0.89 37.72
N LEU A 349 -12.14 0.41 36.51
CA LEU A 349 -11.98 -0.99 36.14
C LEU A 349 -10.50 -1.35 35.93
N ASP A 350 -10.07 -2.55 36.34
CA ASP A 350 -8.69 -2.98 36.10
C ASP A 350 -8.31 -2.98 34.61
N LEU A 351 -7.11 -2.47 34.32
CA LEU A 351 -6.48 -2.54 33.00
C LEU A 351 -6.29 -4.00 32.57
N GLY A 352 -6.47 -4.31 31.28
CA GLY A 352 -6.27 -5.67 30.79
C GLY A 352 -7.52 -6.54 30.74
N TYR A 353 -8.59 -6.16 31.43
CA TYR A 353 -9.78 -6.99 31.56
C TYR A 353 -10.99 -6.43 30.81
N VAL A 354 -11.83 -7.35 30.37
CA VAL A 354 -13.18 -7.06 29.92
C VAL A 354 -14.15 -7.65 30.94
N TYR A 355 -15.13 -6.83 31.32
CA TYR A 355 -16.15 -7.10 32.31
C TYR A 355 -17.49 -7.27 31.60
N ILE A 356 -18.26 -8.23 32.08
CA ILE A 356 -19.65 -8.42 31.69
C ILE A 356 -20.51 -8.06 32.89
N PHE A 357 -21.38 -7.09 32.68
CA PHE A 357 -22.37 -6.65 33.64
C PHE A 357 -23.73 -7.23 33.26
N ASN A 358 -24.51 -7.58 34.26
CA ASN A 358 -25.93 -7.88 34.09
C ASN A 358 -26.69 -6.62 33.65
N LEU A 359 -27.96 -6.79 33.30
CA LEU A 359 -28.83 -5.69 32.84
C LEU A 359 -29.02 -4.59 33.90
N ASP A 360 -28.75 -4.88 35.18
CA ASP A 360 -28.78 -3.91 36.28
C ASP A 360 -27.62 -2.88 36.25
N LYS A 361 -26.58 -3.15 35.43
CA LYS A 361 -25.35 -2.36 35.28
C LYS A 361 -24.53 -2.19 36.57
N GLU A 362 -24.75 -3.08 37.53
CA GLU A 362 -24.10 -3.05 38.84
C GLU A 362 -23.44 -4.40 39.12
N THR A 363 -24.16 -5.49 38.86
CA THR A 363 -23.67 -6.83 39.13
C THR A 363 -22.75 -7.30 38.01
N ILE A 364 -21.49 -7.60 38.36
CA ILE A 364 -20.53 -8.24 37.45
C ILE A 364 -20.88 -9.72 37.34
N PHE A 365 -21.23 -10.16 36.14
CA PHE A 365 -21.46 -11.58 35.82
C PHE A 365 -20.14 -12.33 35.67
N ILE A 366 -19.22 -11.81 34.85
CA ILE A 366 -17.90 -12.41 34.65
C ILE A 366 -16.86 -11.37 34.23
N LYS A 367 -15.60 -11.63 34.57
CA LYS A 367 -14.43 -10.84 34.16
C LYS A 367 -13.34 -11.76 33.62
N LYS A 368 -12.77 -11.43 32.45
CA LYS A 368 -11.63 -12.17 31.87
C LYS A 368 -10.69 -11.22 31.11
N PHE A 369 -9.48 -11.70 30.84
CA PHE A 369 -8.41 -10.95 30.18
C PHE A 369 -8.58 -10.75 28.67
N THR A 370 -9.36 -11.59 27.99
CA THR A 370 -9.43 -11.54 26.51
C THR A 370 -10.86 -11.70 25.98
N SER A 371 -11.21 -10.95 24.94
CA SER A 371 -12.51 -11.07 24.26
C SER A 371 -12.83 -12.51 23.79
N PRO A 372 -11.88 -13.30 23.26
CA PRO A 372 -12.13 -14.72 22.97
C PRO A 372 -12.48 -15.56 24.20
N SER A 373 -11.82 -15.34 25.34
CA SER A 373 -12.14 -16.07 26.57
C SER A 373 -13.53 -15.74 27.10
N ILE A 374 -13.94 -14.49 26.96
CA ILE A 374 -15.30 -14.04 27.31
C ILE A 374 -16.33 -14.66 26.38
N PHE A 375 -16.10 -14.56 25.07
CA PHE A 375 -17.01 -15.11 24.07
C PHE A 375 -17.28 -16.60 24.31
N LYS A 376 -16.22 -17.37 24.66
CA LYS A 376 -16.34 -18.79 25.06
C LYS A 376 -17.18 -18.97 26.33
N SER A 377 -16.93 -18.16 27.36
CA SER A 377 -17.63 -18.29 28.64
C SER A 377 -19.12 -17.99 28.55
N ILE A 378 -19.55 -17.08 27.67
CA ILE A 378 -20.96 -16.71 27.53
C ILE A 378 -21.68 -17.38 26.34
N ASN A 379 -20.95 -18.16 25.54
CA ASN A 379 -21.48 -19.00 24.46
C ASN A 379 -20.81 -20.40 24.47
N PRO A 380 -20.98 -21.18 25.56
CA PRO A 380 -20.31 -22.48 25.71
C PRO A 380 -20.63 -23.47 24.57
N ASN A 381 -21.86 -23.52 24.07
CA ASN A 381 -22.27 -24.52 23.07
C ASN A 381 -21.83 -24.13 21.64
N ILE A 382 -22.02 -22.87 21.25
CA ILE A 382 -21.52 -22.32 19.98
C ILE A 382 -20.01 -22.41 19.94
N SER A 383 -19.30 -22.10 21.02
CA SER A 383 -17.83 -22.05 20.98
C SER A 383 -17.15 -23.42 20.96
N ALA A 384 -17.80 -24.47 21.47
CA ALA A 384 -17.28 -25.84 21.43
C ALA A 384 -17.09 -26.37 19.99
N ASN A 385 -17.89 -25.87 19.05
CA ASN A 385 -17.91 -26.32 17.65
C ASN A 385 -17.18 -25.38 16.68
N LEU A 386 -16.46 -24.38 17.18
CA LEU A 386 -15.80 -23.37 16.34
C LEU A 386 -14.27 -23.44 16.43
N ASP A 387 -13.62 -23.24 15.29
CA ASP A 387 -12.16 -23.08 15.26
C ASP A 387 -11.71 -21.75 15.90
N SER A 388 -10.42 -21.68 16.23
CA SER A 388 -9.83 -20.52 16.91
C SER A 388 -9.92 -19.22 16.07
N LYS A 389 -9.91 -19.32 14.75
CA LYS A 389 -9.98 -18.18 13.81
C LYS A 389 -11.39 -17.57 13.78
N THR A 390 -12.41 -18.42 13.81
CA THR A 390 -13.82 -18.04 13.82
C THR A 390 -14.22 -17.48 15.17
N ILE A 391 -13.74 -18.07 16.27
CA ILE A 391 -13.90 -17.51 17.61
C ILE A 391 -13.29 -16.11 17.68
N LYS A 392 -12.09 -15.91 17.13
CA LYS A 392 -11.46 -14.59 17.07
C LYS A 392 -12.32 -13.58 16.32
N SER A 393 -12.76 -13.91 15.11
CA SER A 393 -13.64 -13.06 14.30
C SER A 393 -14.95 -12.69 15.02
N LYS A 394 -15.62 -13.66 15.66
CA LYS A 394 -16.83 -13.40 16.45
C LYS A 394 -16.57 -12.54 17.69
N SER A 395 -15.43 -12.76 18.37
CA SER A 395 -15.02 -11.94 19.50
C SER A 395 -14.63 -10.51 19.12
N ASP A 396 -14.12 -10.30 17.90
CA ASP A 396 -13.83 -8.97 17.35
C ASP A 396 -15.13 -8.20 17.08
N ASN A 397 -16.19 -8.89 16.63
CA ASN A 397 -17.53 -8.28 16.50
C ASN A 397 -18.12 -7.90 17.86
N MET A 398 -17.91 -8.71 18.90
CA MET A 398 -18.32 -8.40 20.27
C MET A 398 -17.64 -7.12 20.81
N ALA A 399 -16.42 -6.79 20.35
CA ALA A 399 -15.75 -5.55 20.73
C ALA A 399 -16.53 -4.28 20.33
N THR A 400 -17.46 -4.37 19.38
CA THR A 400 -18.31 -3.24 18.99
C THR A 400 -19.36 -2.85 20.04
N TYR A 401 -19.59 -3.69 21.04
CA TYR A 401 -20.53 -3.50 22.15
C TYR A 401 -19.87 -2.95 23.42
N ILE A 402 -18.53 -3.02 23.50
CA ILE A 402 -17.78 -2.63 24.71
C ILE A 402 -17.86 -1.12 24.95
N ASN A 403 -18.13 -0.73 26.20
CA ASN A 403 -18.28 0.64 26.70
C ASN A 403 -19.42 1.42 26.03
N LYS A 404 -20.40 0.72 25.46
CA LYS A 404 -21.56 1.34 24.83
C LYS A 404 -22.83 0.86 25.48
N GLU A 405 -23.83 1.71 25.46
CA GLU A 405 -25.19 1.44 25.91
C GLU A 405 -25.90 0.48 24.93
N LEU A 406 -25.40 -0.76 24.88
CA LEU A 406 -25.80 -1.81 23.95
C LEU A 406 -25.75 -3.15 24.64
N LYS A 407 -26.87 -3.87 24.57
CA LYS A 407 -26.96 -5.24 25.04
C LYS A 407 -26.31 -6.18 24.03
N TYR A 408 -25.50 -7.09 24.54
CA TYR A 408 -24.99 -8.22 23.78
C TYR A 408 -25.75 -9.46 24.20
N SER A 409 -26.51 -10.04 23.27
CA SER A 409 -27.23 -11.28 23.48
C SER A 409 -26.31 -12.47 23.23
N SER A 410 -26.26 -13.40 24.17
CA SER A 410 -25.47 -14.63 24.11
C SER A 410 -26.32 -15.81 24.57
N GLU A 411 -25.75 -17.03 24.57
CA GLU A 411 -26.46 -18.22 25.05
C GLU A 411 -26.87 -18.15 26.53
N LEU A 412 -26.08 -17.44 27.34
CA LEU A 412 -26.32 -17.32 28.79
C LEU A 412 -27.20 -16.12 29.15
N GLY A 413 -27.66 -15.33 28.17
CA GLY A 413 -28.53 -14.18 28.40
C GLY A 413 -28.07 -12.90 27.71
N GLU A 414 -28.61 -11.77 28.14
CA GLU A 414 -28.24 -10.44 27.65
C GLU A 414 -27.40 -9.68 28.66
N PHE A 415 -26.33 -9.05 28.17
CA PHE A 415 -25.36 -8.39 29.04
C PHE A 415 -24.85 -7.07 28.48
N PHE A 416 -24.27 -6.25 29.36
CA PHE A 416 -23.45 -5.10 29.00
C PHE A 416 -21.96 -5.43 29.11
N LEU A 417 -21.16 -4.88 28.20
CA LEU A 417 -19.72 -5.13 28.19
C LEU A 417 -18.96 -3.85 28.49
N ALA A 418 -18.02 -3.94 29.42
CA ALA A 418 -17.22 -2.81 29.87
C ALA A 418 -15.73 -3.15 29.95
N LYS A 419 -14.89 -2.14 29.79
CA LYS A 419 -13.46 -2.19 30.06
C LYS A 419 -12.96 -0.80 30.44
N ASN A 420 -11.80 -0.76 31.09
CA ASN A 420 -11.14 0.52 31.34
C ASN A 420 -10.90 1.29 30.03
N PRO A 421 -11.37 2.55 29.90
CA PRO A 421 -11.14 3.39 28.73
C PRO A 421 -9.66 3.60 28.38
N HIS A 422 -8.75 3.59 29.35
CA HIS A 422 -7.30 3.64 29.10
C HIS A 422 -6.75 2.37 28.45
N TYR A 423 -7.45 1.23 28.61
CA TYR A 423 -7.19 0.00 27.87
C TYR A 423 -8.01 -0.06 26.55
N ALA A 424 -8.81 0.96 26.27
CA ALA A 424 -9.64 1.11 25.08
C ALA A 424 -9.00 1.94 23.97
N ILE A 425 -7.68 2.04 23.92
CA ILE A 425 -6.95 2.73 22.84
C ILE A 425 -6.94 1.84 21.58
N ASN A 426 -8.12 1.74 20.98
CA ASN A 426 -8.41 1.41 19.58
C ASN A 426 -9.58 2.27 19.06
N ALA A 427 -10.02 3.30 19.78
CA ALA A 427 -11.11 4.17 19.35
C ALA A 427 -10.59 5.32 18.48
N LYS A 428 -10.94 5.27 17.20
CA LYS A 428 -11.06 6.43 16.31
C LYS A 428 -12.01 7.48 16.92
N TYR A 429 -11.52 8.40 17.75
CA TYR A 429 -12.10 9.74 17.94
C TYR A 429 -10.99 10.72 18.34
N PRO A 430 -11.00 11.96 17.81
CA PRO A 430 -10.10 13.00 18.27
C PRO A 430 -10.48 13.40 19.69
N ILE A 431 -9.50 13.49 20.58
CA ILE A 431 -9.63 14.29 21.80
C ILE A 431 -9.74 15.73 21.30
N ILE A 432 -10.94 16.31 21.38
CA ILE A 432 -11.09 17.77 21.34
C ILE A 432 -10.69 18.22 22.73
N VAL A 433 -9.46 18.71 22.86
CA VAL A 433 -9.11 19.57 23.98
C VAL A 433 -9.78 20.90 23.67
N VAL A 434 -10.87 21.20 24.38
CA VAL A 434 -11.36 22.57 24.48
C VAL A 434 -10.52 23.19 25.58
N ASP A 435 -9.57 24.04 25.20
CA ASP A 435 -8.98 24.97 26.16
C ASP A 435 -10.13 25.84 26.68
N ILE A 436 -10.46 25.69 27.95
CA ILE A 436 -11.23 26.68 28.68
C ILE A 436 -10.19 27.56 29.34
N GLU A 437 -9.99 28.75 28.77
CA GLU A 437 -9.30 29.84 29.46
C GLU A 437 -10.06 30.16 30.76
N ILE A 438 -9.34 30.21 31.87
CA ILE A 438 -9.69 30.99 33.06
C ILE A 438 -8.57 32.01 33.24
#